data_AF-A0A418FZD6-F1
#
_entry.id   AF-A0A418FZD6-F1
#
_cell.length_a   1.000
_cell.length_b   1.000
_cell.length_c   1.000
_cell.angle_alpha   90.00
_cell.angle_beta   90.00
_cell.angle_gamma   90.00
#
_symmetry.space_group_name_H-M   'P 1'
#
loop_
_entity.id
_entity.type
_entity.pdbx_description
1 polymer ?
#
loop_
_entity_poly.entity_id
_entity_poly.type
_entity_poly.pdbx_seq_one_letter_code
_entity_poly.pdbx_strand_id
1 'polypeptide(L)'
;AADKPLEMVRMLLAAGASPHCRDVEYNCVVAMAVMWWWEPHHATRLYQLVAALVDAGADVHDKNITGWTAVDVAATDAAKDMLRRVFGATSGRCVDIDRVGNIERERDEGRPWLRPRMFAMASMHPETKSEQ
;
A
#
# COMPACT_ATOMS: atom_id res chain seq x y z
N ALA A 1 -14.15 25.49 6.44
CA ALA A 1 -12.84 25.00 6.90
C ALA A 1 -12.45 23.80 6.05
N ALA A 2 -11.85 24.08 4.89
CA ALA A 2 -11.69 23.11 3.81
C ALA A 2 -10.55 22.10 4.06
N ASP A 3 -9.66 22.37 5.03
CA ASP A 3 -8.42 21.59 5.21
C ASP A 3 -8.41 20.65 6.41
N LYS A 4 -9.52 20.59 7.15
CA LYS A 4 -9.67 19.75 8.35
C LYS A 4 -9.30 18.26 8.12
N PRO A 5 -9.67 17.60 7.00
CA PRO A 5 -9.32 16.19 6.81
C PRO A 5 -7.82 15.97 6.66
N LEU A 6 -7.13 16.84 5.91
CA LEU A 6 -5.68 16.73 5.71
C LEU A 6 -4.92 17.01 7.02
N GLU A 7 -5.36 18.03 7.76
CA GLU A 7 -4.78 18.38 9.05
C GLU A 7 -4.93 17.23 10.06
N MET A 8 -6.09 16.56 10.08
CA MET A 8 -6.32 15.37 10.90
C MET A 8 -5.36 14.23 10.53
N VAL A 9 -5.15 13.94 9.24
CA VAL A 9 -4.18 12.92 8.81
C VAL A 9 -2.77 13.25 9.26
N ARG A 10 -2.34 14.51 9.10
CA ARG A 10 -1.03 14.97 9.58
C ARG A 10 -0.87 14.81 11.09
N MET A 11 -1.90 15.14 11.87
CA MET A 11 -1.89 14.94 13.32
C MET A 11 -1.79 13.46 13.69
N LEU A 12 -2.53 12.58 13.01
CA LEU A 12 -2.47 11.14 13.26
C LEU A 12 -1.08 10.57 12.97
N LEU A 13 -0.48 10.93 11.84
CA LEU A 13 0.88 10.52 11.49
C LEU A 13 1.90 11.05 12.51
N ALA A 14 1.77 12.30 12.93
CA ALA A 14 2.63 12.90 13.97
C ALA A 14 2.46 12.21 15.34
N ALA A 15 1.27 11.68 15.64
CA ALA A 15 1.00 10.89 16.84
C ALA A 15 1.49 9.43 16.75
N GLY A 16 2.11 9.03 15.63
CA GLY A 16 2.67 7.68 15.43
C GLY A 16 1.74 6.70 14.74
N ALA A 17 0.67 7.16 14.10
CA ALA A 17 -0.13 6.28 13.23
C ALA A 17 0.75 5.74 12.10
N SER A 18 0.71 4.42 11.89
CA SER A 18 1.53 3.77 10.87
C SER A 18 1.00 4.09 9.46
N PRO A 19 1.85 4.57 8.53
CA PRO A 19 1.50 4.72 7.13
C PRO A 19 1.54 3.38 6.36
N HIS A 20 1.97 2.30 7.02
CA HIS A 20 2.06 0.96 6.41
C HIS A 20 0.82 0.09 6.69
N CYS A 21 -0.24 0.68 7.21
CA CYS A 21 -1.50 -0.01 7.45
C CYS A 21 -2.10 -0.51 6.13
N ARG A 22 -2.76 -1.67 6.20
CA ARG A 22 -3.48 -2.27 5.09
C ARG A 22 -4.91 -2.57 5.49
N ASP A 23 -5.84 -2.42 4.55
CA ASP A 23 -7.23 -2.82 4.75
C ASP A 23 -7.41 -4.35 4.58
N VAL A 24 -8.67 -4.80 4.56
CA VAL A 24 -9.01 -6.22 4.40
C VAL A 24 -8.67 -6.80 3.03
N GLU A 25 -8.53 -5.96 2.00
CA GLU A 25 -8.12 -6.33 0.64
C GLU A 25 -6.62 -6.12 0.42
N TYR A 26 -5.86 -5.84 1.48
CA TYR A 26 -4.44 -5.50 1.45
C TYR A 26 -4.11 -4.19 0.71
N ASN A 27 -5.10 -3.30 0.48
CA ASN A 27 -4.84 -1.97 -0.07
C ASN A 27 -4.02 -1.16 0.94
N CYS A 28 -2.94 -0.52 0.46
CA CYS A 28 -2.17 0.41 1.27
C CYS A 28 -2.90 1.76 1.42
N VAL A 29 -2.43 2.60 2.34
CA VAL A 29 -3.02 3.91 2.60
C VAL A 29 -3.06 4.83 1.37
N VAL A 30 -2.11 4.71 0.44
CA VAL A 30 -2.09 5.49 -0.81
C VAL A 30 -3.19 4.99 -1.76
N ALA A 31 -3.35 3.67 -1.89
CA ALA A 31 -4.42 3.06 -2.67
C ALA A 31 -5.80 3.51 -2.15
N MET A 32 -5.99 3.51 -0.83
CA MET A 32 -7.23 3.99 -0.20
C MET A 32 -7.51 5.46 -0.48
N ALA A 33 -6.49 6.32 -0.48
CA ALA A 33 -6.64 7.75 -0.74
C ALA A 33 -7.13 8.06 -2.17
N VAL A 34 -6.73 7.25 -3.17
CA VAL A 34 -7.05 7.50 -4.58
C VAL A 34 -8.24 6.69 -5.09
N MET A 35 -8.56 5.55 -4.47
CA MET A 35 -9.61 4.61 -4.90
C MET A 35 -11.00 5.24 -4.84
N TRP A 36 -11.26 6.10 -3.87
CA TRP A 36 -12.57 6.73 -3.67
C TRP A 36 -12.58 8.19 -4.12
N TRP A 37 -11.50 8.66 -4.75
CA TRP A 37 -11.33 10.04 -5.17
C TRP A 37 -11.95 10.29 -6.55
N TRP A 38 -13.27 10.49 -6.57
CA TRP A 38 -14.01 10.72 -7.81
C TRP A 38 -14.09 12.20 -8.23
N GLU A 39 -13.80 13.15 -7.33
CA GLU A 39 -13.95 14.58 -7.60
C GLU A 39 -12.69 15.24 -8.20
N PRO A 40 -12.72 15.68 -9.47
CA PRO A 40 -11.56 16.28 -10.12
C PRO A 40 -11.21 17.69 -9.60
N HIS A 41 -12.17 18.40 -9.01
CA HIS A 41 -12.00 19.82 -8.60
C HIS A 41 -11.10 20.03 -7.38
N HIS A 42 -10.67 18.95 -6.71
CA HIS A 42 -9.84 19.01 -5.50
C HIS A 42 -8.47 18.35 -5.69
N ALA A 43 -7.93 18.31 -6.90
CA ALA A 43 -6.63 17.68 -7.22
C ALA A 43 -5.48 18.12 -6.28
N THR A 44 -5.47 19.39 -5.84
CA THR A 44 -4.48 19.91 -4.89
C THR A 44 -4.54 19.19 -3.53
N ARG A 45 -5.76 18.87 -3.04
CA ARG A 45 -5.93 18.19 -1.75
C ARG A 45 -5.48 16.73 -1.84
N LEU A 46 -5.80 16.05 -2.94
CA LEU A 46 -5.32 14.68 -3.16
C LEU A 46 -3.80 14.63 -3.20
N TYR A 47 -3.17 15.55 -3.93
CA TYR A 47 -1.71 15.68 -3.95
C TYR A 47 -1.14 15.86 -2.54
N GLN A 48 -1.67 16.80 -1.76
CA GLN A 48 -1.18 17.07 -0.40
C GLN A 48 -1.37 15.88 0.55
N LEU A 49 -2.47 15.13 0.39
CA LEU A 49 -2.73 13.92 1.17
C LEU A 49 -1.74 12.81 0.83
N VAL A 50 -1.57 12.50 -0.46
CA VAL A 50 -0.62 11.46 -0.91
C VAL A 50 0.80 11.85 -0.55
N ALA A 51 1.19 13.11 -0.73
CA ALA A 51 2.50 13.60 -0.31
C ALA A 51 2.73 13.38 1.18
N ALA A 52 1.78 13.74 2.05
CA ALA A 52 1.93 13.53 3.49
C ALA A 52 2.07 12.04 3.87
N LEU A 53 1.37 11.14 3.18
CA LEU A 53 1.48 9.70 3.40
C LEU A 53 2.84 9.16 2.94
N VAL A 54 3.31 9.58 1.77
CA VAL A 54 4.60 9.17 1.20
C VAL A 54 5.77 9.72 2.04
N ASP A 55 5.69 10.99 2.47
CA ASP A 55 6.67 11.61 3.37
C ASP A 55 6.76 10.88 4.72
N ALA A 56 5.64 10.30 5.18
CA ALA A 56 5.62 9.44 6.36
C ALA A 56 6.20 8.04 6.12
N GLY A 57 6.43 7.65 4.86
CA GLY A 57 7.03 6.38 4.46
C GLY A 57 6.08 5.40 3.76
N ALA A 58 4.87 5.81 3.37
CA ALA A 58 3.99 4.93 2.60
C ALA A 58 4.61 4.59 1.23
N ASP A 59 4.58 3.30 0.86
CA ASP A 59 5.06 2.85 -0.45
C ASP A 59 3.96 2.97 -1.50
N VAL A 60 4.24 3.70 -2.58
CA VAL A 60 3.32 3.88 -3.71
C VAL A 60 3.25 2.65 -4.62
N HIS A 61 4.21 1.72 -4.49
CA HIS A 61 4.29 0.47 -5.22
C HIS A 61 3.74 -0.73 -4.44
N ASP A 62 3.18 -0.50 -3.24
CA ASP A 62 2.51 -1.54 -2.47
C ASP A 62 1.37 -2.15 -3.29
N LYS A 63 1.32 -3.48 -3.29
CA LYS A 63 0.31 -4.26 -4.01
C LYS A 63 -0.74 -4.79 -3.06
N ASN A 64 -1.99 -4.72 -3.47
CA ASN A 64 -3.11 -5.35 -2.79
C ASN A 64 -3.17 -6.87 -3.09
N ILE A 65 -4.20 -7.55 -2.57
CA ILE A 65 -4.37 -9.00 -2.73
C ILE A 65 -4.51 -9.45 -4.20
N THR A 66 -4.93 -8.55 -5.10
CA THR A 66 -5.03 -8.83 -6.54
C THR A 66 -3.76 -8.47 -7.30
N GLY A 67 -2.69 -8.05 -6.61
CA GLY A 67 -1.44 -7.63 -7.22
C GLY A 67 -1.48 -6.22 -7.82
N TRP A 68 -2.51 -5.43 -7.51
CA TRP A 68 -2.72 -4.08 -8.03
C TRP A 68 -2.09 -3.02 -7.11
N THR A 69 -1.48 -1.99 -7.70
CA THR A 69 -0.95 -0.83 -6.96
C THR A 69 -1.99 0.29 -6.85
N ALA A 70 -1.66 1.36 -6.13
CA ALA A 70 -2.48 2.58 -6.06
C ALA A 70 -2.85 3.14 -7.46
N VAL A 71 -1.95 3.00 -8.44
CA VAL A 71 -2.21 3.44 -9.83
C VAL A 71 -3.32 2.61 -10.49
N ASP A 72 -3.40 1.33 -10.17
CA ASP A 72 -4.36 0.43 -10.78
C ASP A 72 -5.77 0.60 -10.22
N VAL A 73 -5.89 0.95 -8.93
CA VAL A 73 -7.18 1.16 -8.25
C VAL A 73 -7.68 2.60 -8.27
N ALA A 74 -6.85 3.56 -8.71
CA ALA A 74 -7.22 4.98 -8.71
C ALA A 74 -8.49 5.24 -9.54
N ALA A 75 -9.45 5.95 -8.95
CA ALA A 75 -10.77 6.20 -9.54
C ALA A 75 -10.74 7.05 -10.82
N THR A 76 -9.77 7.95 -10.94
CA THR A 76 -9.72 8.92 -12.04
C THR A 76 -8.37 8.90 -12.74
N ASP A 77 -8.35 9.21 -14.04
CA ASP A 77 -7.10 9.31 -14.79
C ASP A 77 -6.21 10.45 -14.30
N ALA A 78 -6.80 11.52 -13.76
CA ALA A 78 -6.05 12.58 -13.09
C ALA A 78 -5.28 12.07 -11.87
N ALA A 79 -5.88 11.20 -11.05
CA ALA A 79 -5.18 10.57 -9.91
C ALA A 79 -4.07 9.62 -10.38
N LYS A 80 -4.33 8.82 -11.43
CA LYS A 80 -3.31 7.95 -12.03
C LYS A 80 -2.13 8.74 -12.57
N ASP A 81 -2.41 9.82 -13.28
CA ASP A 81 -1.38 10.68 -13.87
C ASP A 81 -0.57 11.40 -12.79
N MET A 82 -1.23 11.88 -11.73
CA MET A 82 -0.55 12.45 -10.57
C MET A 82 0.37 11.41 -9.93
N LEU A 83 -0.11 10.20 -9.64
CA LEU A 83 0.71 9.13 -9.06
C LEU A 83 1.94 8.79 -9.92
N ARG A 84 1.76 8.65 -11.24
CA ARG A 84 2.86 8.32 -12.18
C ARG A 84 3.86 9.45 -12.30
N ARG A 85 3.39 10.69 -12.52
CA ARG A 85 4.26 11.82 -12.87
C ARG A 85 4.94 12.43 -11.65
N VAL A 86 4.25 12.48 -10.52
CA VAL A 86 4.75 13.13 -9.30
C VAL A 86 5.48 12.13 -8.41
N PHE A 87 4.88 10.96 -8.18
CA PHE A 87 5.37 9.98 -7.22
C PHE A 87 6.10 8.81 -7.86
N GLY A 88 6.26 8.80 -9.19
CA GLY A 88 6.93 7.72 -9.92
C GLY A 88 6.22 6.37 -9.82
N ALA A 89 4.95 6.36 -9.39
CA ALA A 89 4.22 5.12 -9.15
C ALA A 89 3.94 4.41 -10.47
N THR A 90 4.00 3.08 -10.45
CA THR A 90 3.80 2.22 -11.63
C THR A 90 2.67 1.22 -11.40
N SER A 91 2.08 0.76 -12.50
CA SER A 91 1.07 -0.31 -12.48
C SER A 91 1.70 -1.60 -11.93
N GLY A 92 1.03 -2.21 -10.97
CA GLY A 92 1.37 -3.54 -10.46
C GLY A 92 0.84 -4.68 -11.34
N ARG A 93 -0.14 -4.39 -12.21
CA ARG A 93 -0.68 -5.35 -13.19
C ARG A 93 0.43 -5.85 -14.11
N CYS A 94 0.62 -7.16 -14.09
CA CYS A 94 1.33 -7.90 -15.13
C CYS A 94 0.36 -8.17 -16.29
N VAL A 95 0.82 -7.96 -17.52
CA VAL A 95 -0.01 -8.07 -18.75
C VAL A 95 -0.29 -9.53 -19.13
N ASP A 96 0.42 -10.49 -18.52
CA ASP A 96 0.17 -11.91 -18.75
C ASP A 96 -0.88 -12.46 -17.78
N ILE A 97 -1.97 -12.96 -18.37
CA ILE A 97 -3.10 -13.63 -17.72
C ILE A 97 -2.67 -14.89 -16.92
N ASP A 98 -1.43 -15.36 -17.09
CA ASP A 98 -0.89 -16.61 -16.52
C ASP A 98 -0.27 -16.49 -15.12
N ARG A 99 -0.63 -15.48 -14.32
CA ARG A 99 -0.10 -15.34 -12.94
C ARG A 99 -1.13 -15.25 -11.82
N VAL A 100 -2.39 -15.60 -12.09
CA VAL A 100 -3.43 -15.73 -11.04
C VAL A 100 -3.09 -16.85 -10.02
N GLY A 101 -2.02 -17.64 -10.23
CA GLY A 101 -1.56 -18.66 -9.28
C GLY A 101 -0.39 -18.29 -8.36
N ASN A 102 0.22 -17.08 -8.43
CA ASN A 102 1.55 -16.88 -7.84
C ASN A 102 1.66 -15.88 -6.66
N ILE A 103 0.58 -15.28 -6.18
CA ILE A 103 0.69 -14.28 -5.09
C ILE A 103 1.03 -14.96 -3.76
N GLU A 104 0.29 -16.01 -3.39
CA GLU A 104 0.57 -16.78 -2.16
C GLU A 104 1.90 -17.54 -2.25
N ARG A 105 2.23 -18.09 -3.43
CA ARG A 105 3.53 -18.73 -3.66
C ARG A 105 4.69 -17.73 -3.60
N GLU A 106 4.53 -16.49 -4.08
CA GLU A 106 5.56 -15.45 -3.92
C GLU A 106 5.69 -14.92 -2.48
N ARG A 107 4.63 -15.05 -1.68
CA ARG A 107 4.63 -14.81 -0.24
C ARG A 107 5.43 -15.89 0.49
N ASP A 108 5.22 -17.16 0.12
CA ASP A 108 5.90 -18.33 0.67
C ASP A 108 7.37 -18.44 0.21
N GLU A 109 7.69 -18.02 -1.02
CA GLU A 109 9.05 -17.94 -1.59
C GLU A 109 9.86 -16.74 -1.05
N GLY A 110 9.28 -15.90 -0.18
CA GLY A 110 10.03 -15.02 0.71
C GLY A 110 10.68 -13.78 0.09
N ARG A 111 10.08 -13.15 -0.93
CA ARG A 111 10.59 -11.86 -1.46
C ARG A 111 10.48 -10.75 -0.38
N PRO A 112 11.55 -9.96 -0.12
CA PRO A 112 11.63 -9.09 1.06
C PRO A 112 10.54 -8.02 1.20
N TRP A 113 9.94 -7.58 0.09
CA TRP A 113 8.94 -6.50 0.05
C TRP A 113 7.49 -6.97 0.29
N LEU A 114 7.26 -8.28 0.51
CA LEU A 114 5.92 -8.85 0.74
C LEU A 114 5.70 -9.43 2.14
N ARG A 115 6.69 -9.41 3.03
CA ARG A 115 6.47 -9.80 4.44
C ARG A 115 5.74 -8.67 5.16
N PRO A 116 4.57 -8.89 5.79
CA PRO A 116 4.20 -8.07 6.94
C PRO A 116 5.41 -8.13 7.89
N ARG A 117 5.90 -6.99 8.38
CA ARG A 117 6.91 -6.98 9.46
C ARG A 117 6.24 -7.55 10.71
N MET A 118 6.09 -8.86 10.76
CA MET A 118 5.67 -9.58 11.95
C MET A 118 6.80 -9.37 12.96
N PHE A 119 6.42 -8.85 14.13
CA PHE A 119 7.28 -8.84 15.31
C PHE A 119 8.00 -10.18 15.39
N ALA A 120 9.34 -10.15 15.41
CA ALA A 120 10.13 -11.35 15.62
C ALA A 120 9.79 -11.91 17.02
N MET A 121 8.84 -12.84 17.09
CA MET A 121 8.75 -13.75 18.23
C MET A 121 9.92 -14.71 18.10
N ALA A 122 11.00 -14.32 18.76
CA ALA A 122 12.08 -15.20 19.13
C ALA A 122 11.55 -16.51 19.74
N SER A 123 12.21 -17.60 19.40
CA SER A 123 12.39 -18.77 20.25
C SER A 123 11.13 -19.52 20.70
N MET A 124 10.74 -20.54 19.94
CA MET A 124 10.14 -21.74 20.51
C MET A 124 10.54 -22.95 19.67
N HIS A 125 11.71 -23.50 19.97
CA HIS A 125 12.00 -24.90 19.73
C HIS A 125 11.26 -25.71 20.81
N PRO A 126 10.62 -26.82 20.42
CA PRO A 126 10.79 -28.03 21.21
C PRO A 126 11.40 -29.13 20.34
N GLU A 127 12.41 -29.77 20.89
CA GLU A 127 12.98 -31.00 20.38
C GLU A 127 11.94 -32.12 20.37
N THR A 128 11.98 -32.99 19.36
CA THR A 128 11.86 -34.43 19.58
C THR A 128 12.61 -35.18 18.47
N LYS A 129 13.63 -35.94 18.89
CA LYS A 129 14.34 -36.97 18.13
C LYS A 129 13.37 -38.00 17.50
N SER A 130 13.72 -38.49 16.32
CA SER A 130 13.50 -39.89 15.95
C SER A 130 14.48 -40.32 14.85
N GLU A 131 15.58 -40.94 15.27
CA GLU A 131 16.32 -41.88 14.42
C GLU A 131 15.56 -43.21 14.42
N GLN A 132 15.26 -43.72 13.23
CA GLN A 132 15.22 -45.16 12.92
C GLN A 132 15.77 -45.34 11.50
#